data_AF-A0A166UCG1-F1
#
_entry.id   AF-A0A166UCG1-F1
#
_cell.length_a   1.000
_cell.length_b   1.000
_cell.length_c   1.000
_cell.angle_alpha   90.00
_cell.angle_beta   90.00
_cell.angle_gamma   90.00
#
_symmetry.space_group_name_H-M   'P 1'
#
loop_
_entity.id
_entity.type
_entity.pdbx_description
1 polymer ?
#
loop_
_entity_poly.entity_id
_entity_poly.type
_entity_poly.pdbx_seq_one_letter_code
_entity_poly.pdbx_strand_id
1 'polypeptide(L)'
;MKTGVLFSLIATAAVAHVSADELSPQAGYASVDEVLEYGRKYQTIKSHLTDAGYRFHSCNQQVIYYFVTPMQAEYLYAQAECTYSTPSGGNFSLQTDYATVKIDVTFNQEHGVYREGDVTVNYTTVY
;
A
#
# COMPACT_ATOMS: atom_id res chain seq x y z
N MET A 1 60.18 -39.73 1.10
CA MET A 1 59.31 -38.90 0.23
C MET A 1 58.14 -39.80 -0.17
N LYS A 2 56.84 -39.45 -0.08
CA LYS A 2 56.13 -38.19 0.13
C LYS A 2 54.73 -38.56 0.66
N THR A 3 54.20 -37.69 1.51
CA THR A 3 52.92 -37.70 2.25
C THR A 3 51.64 -37.78 1.42
N GLY A 4 50.55 -38.23 2.04
CA GLY A 4 49.19 -37.99 1.56
C GLY A 4 48.14 -38.20 2.66
N VAL A 5 47.98 -37.22 3.56
CA VAL A 5 46.91 -37.17 4.57
C VAL A 5 45.67 -36.54 3.92
N LEU A 6 44.55 -37.26 3.90
CA LEU A 6 43.24 -36.75 3.48
C LEU A 6 42.60 -35.97 4.64
N PHE A 7 42.55 -34.64 4.53
CA PHE A 7 41.77 -33.77 5.40
C PHE A 7 40.36 -33.62 4.82
N SER A 8 39.36 -34.21 5.47
CA SER A 8 37.95 -33.91 5.20
C SER A 8 37.55 -32.63 5.94
N LEU A 9 37.28 -31.56 5.19
CA LEU A 9 36.69 -30.32 5.70
C LEU A 9 35.17 -30.50 5.85
N ILE A 10 34.69 -30.49 7.09
CA ILE A 10 33.25 -30.40 7.40
C ILE A 10 32.89 -28.91 7.40
N ALA A 11 32.15 -28.47 6.39
CA ALA A 11 31.62 -27.12 6.34
C ALA A 11 30.39 -27.01 7.25
N THR A 12 30.55 -26.39 8.41
CA THR A 12 29.42 -25.96 9.25
C THR A 12 28.72 -24.79 8.58
N ALA A 13 27.53 -25.03 8.02
CA ALA A 13 26.63 -23.97 7.59
C ALA A 13 26.16 -23.22 8.84
N ALA A 14 26.59 -21.97 8.99
CA ALA A 14 26.03 -21.07 9.98
C ALA A 14 24.59 -20.74 9.55
N VAL A 15 23.61 -21.27 10.28
CA VAL A 15 22.21 -20.88 10.13
C VAL A 15 22.09 -19.49 10.74
N ALA A 16 22.11 -18.45 9.92
CA ALA A 16 21.79 -17.11 10.37
C ALA A 16 20.30 -17.09 10.75
N HIS A 17 20.02 -17.11 12.04
CA HIS A 17 18.69 -16.81 12.55
C HIS A 17 18.41 -15.32 12.29
N VAL A 18 17.82 -15.01 11.14
CA VAL A 18 17.16 -13.72 10.93
C VAL A 18 15.96 -13.72 11.86
N SER A 19 16.13 -13.05 13.00
CA SER A 19 14.98 -12.66 13.81
C SER A 19 14.21 -11.65 12.98
N ALA A 20 13.03 -12.02 12.51
CA ALA A 20 12.09 -11.05 11.99
C ALA A 20 11.73 -10.15 13.16
N ASP A 21 12.37 -8.99 13.24
CA ASP A 21 11.89 -7.89 14.07
C ASP A 21 10.42 -7.69 13.67
N GLU A 22 9.49 -7.94 14.60
CA GLU A 22 8.10 -7.60 14.39
C GLU A 22 8.09 -6.11 14.05
N LEU A 23 7.71 -5.78 12.81
CA LEU A 23 7.51 -4.41 12.35
C LEU A 23 6.76 -3.67 13.45
N SER A 24 7.46 -2.73 14.11
CA SER A 24 6.89 -1.83 15.11
C SER A 24 5.48 -1.43 14.67
N PRO A 25 4.48 -1.44 15.55
CA PRO A 25 3.14 -0.96 15.22
C PRO A 25 3.32 0.39 14.54
N GLN A 26 2.94 0.44 13.25
CA GLN A 26 3.32 1.49 12.32
C GLN A 26 3.19 2.84 13.03
N ALA A 27 4.32 3.53 13.27
CA ALA A 27 4.29 4.90 13.72
C ALA A 27 3.41 5.63 12.70
N GLY A 28 2.26 6.15 13.16
CA GLY A 28 1.29 6.72 12.23
C GLY A 28 1.92 7.87 11.44
N TYR A 29 1.26 8.26 10.38
CA TYR A 29 1.72 9.27 9.45
C TYR A 29 1.44 10.68 10.00
N ALA A 30 2.23 11.66 9.60
CA ALA A 30 2.09 13.05 10.01
C ALA A 30 0.96 13.78 9.27
N SER A 31 0.53 13.26 8.11
CA SER A 31 -0.53 13.85 7.29
C SER A 31 -1.30 12.81 6.48
N VAL A 32 -2.43 13.22 5.91
CA VAL A 32 -3.18 12.43 4.91
C VAL A 32 -2.30 12.18 3.68
N ASP A 33 -1.48 13.15 3.26
CA ASP A 33 -0.60 13.00 2.10
C ASP A 33 0.45 11.90 2.31
N GLU A 34 1.04 11.84 3.50
CA GLU A 34 1.97 10.76 3.83
C GLU A 34 1.30 9.39 3.86
N VAL A 35 0.03 9.30 4.28
CA VAL A 35 -0.75 8.05 4.17
C VAL A 35 -0.87 7.63 2.70
N LEU A 36 -1.13 8.57 1.79
CA LEU A 36 -1.23 8.25 0.35
C LEU A 36 0.14 7.96 -0.29
N GLU A 37 1.21 8.58 0.20
CA GLU A 37 2.55 8.40 -0.35
C GLU A 37 3.21 7.10 0.15
N TYR A 38 3.00 6.75 1.43
CA TYR A 38 3.72 5.67 2.12
C TYR A 38 2.81 4.58 2.71
N GLY A 39 1.48 4.71 2.56
CA GLY A 39 0.50 3.71 2.97
C GLY A 39 0.72 2.38 2.24
N ARG A 40 1.02 1.31 2.98
CA ARG A 40 1.45 0.05 2.38
C ARG A 40 0.35 -0.61 1.55
N LYS A 41 -0.92 -0.54 2.00
CA LYS A 41 -2.04 -1.17 1.30
C LYS A 41 -2.25 -0.48 -0.04
N TYR A 42 -2.26 0.85 -0.06
CA TYR A 42 -2.42 1.62 -1.28
C TYR A 42 -1.22 1.46 -2.22
N GLN A 43 0.02 1.52 -1.72
CA GLN A 43 1.20 1.31 -2.57
C GLN A 43 1.21 -0.09 -3.22
N THR A 44 0.74 -1.11 -2.49
CA THR A 44 0.58 -2.47 -3.06
C THR A 44 -0.43 -2.47 -4.22
N ILE A 45 -1.61 -1.87 -4.02
CA ILE A 45 -2.63 -1.76 -5.07
C ILE A 45 -2.13 -0.95 -6.27
N LYS A 46 -1.47 0.18 -6.02
CA LYS A 46 -0.89 1.04 -7.06
C LYS A 46 0.12 0.28 -7.91
N SER A 47 1.00 -0.53 -7.28
CA SER A 47 1.93 -1.40 -8.01
C SER A 47 1.17 -2.37 -8.90
N HIS A 48 0.20 -3.10 -8.34
CA HIS A 48 -0.60 -4.06 -9.11
C HIS A 48 -1.33 -3.43 -10.30
N LEU A 49 -1.93 -2.25 -10.12
CA LEU A 49 -2.59 -1.53 -11.21
C LEU A 49 -1.59 -1.11 -12.29
N THR A 50 -0.43 -0.59 -11.88
CA THR A 50 0.63 -0.17 -12.81
C THR A 50 1.17 -1.36 -13.60
N ASP A 51 1.43 -2.49 -12.94
CA ASP A 51 1.90 -3.73 -13.54
C ASP A 51 0.85 -4.33 -14.51
N ALA A 52 -0.44 -4.11 -14.23
CA ALA A 52 -1.55 -4.45 -15.12
C ALA A 52 -1.76 -3.46 -16.28
N GLY A 53 -0.94 -2.41 -16.39
CA GLY A 53 -0.98 -1.42 -17.46
C GLY A 53 -1.96 -0.26 -17.25
N TYR A 54 -2.59 -0.17 -16.07
CA TYR A 54 -3.39 1.00 -15.70
C TYR A 54 -2.51 2.22 -15.49
N ARG A 55 -2.96 3.36 -16.00
CA ARG A 55 -2.30 4.66 -15.87
C ARG A 55 -3.05 5.51 -14.86
N PHE A 56 -2.31 6.11 -13.94
CA PHE A 56 -2.83 7.04 -12.97
C PHE A 56 -3.36 8.33 -13.64
N HIS A 57 -4.49 8.84 -13.16
CA HIS A 57 -5.05 10.13 -13.59
C HIS A 57 -5.03 11.17 -12.48
N SER A 58 -5.75 10.92 -11.40
CA SER A 58 -5.92 11.88 -10.31
C SER A 58 -6.27 11.18 -9.00
N CYS A 59 -5.99 11.85 -7.88
CA CYS A 59 -6.54 11.53 -6.57
C CYS A 59 -7.30 12.75 -6.05
N ASN A 60 -8.54 12.56 -5.64
CA ASN A 60 -9.30 13.56 -4.91
C ASN A 60 -9.31 13.20 -3.42
N GLN A 61 -8.87 14.12 -2.57
CA GLN A 61 -8.88 13.95 -1.12
C GLN A 61 -10.02 14.78 -0.52
N GLN A 62 -10.78 14.17 0.38
CA GLN A 62 -11.88 14.81 1.08
C GLN A 62 -11.74 14.59 2.58
N VAL A 63 -11.52 15.68 3.32
CA VAL A 63 -11.58 15.68 4.79
C VAL A 63 -13.04 15.62 5.21
N ILE A 64 -13.35 14.76 6.18
CA ILE A 64 -14.68 14.60 6.72
C ILE A 64 -14.86 15.61 7.87
N TYR A 65 -15.75 16.57 7.64
CA TYR A 65 -16.11 17.55 8.65
C TYR A 65 -17.23 17.02 9.55
N TYR A 66 -16.88 16.71 10.79
CA TYR A 66 -17.85 16.36 11.81
C TYR A 66 -18.38 17.63 12.49
N PHE A 67 -19.69 17.66 12.78
CA PHE A 67 -20.28 18.74 13.56
C PHE A 67 -19.72 18.80 14.99
N VAL A 68 -19.39 17.64 15.56
CA VAL A 68 -18.67 17.48 16.83
C VAL A 68 -17.60 16.41 16.64
N THR A 69 -16.39 16.65 17.15
CA THR A 69 -15.29 15.67 17.08
C THR A 69 -15.74 14.32 17.65
N PRO A 70 -15.53 13.21 16.93
CA PRO A 70 -15.93 11.90 17.42
C PRO A 70 -15.24 11.54 18.74
N MET A 71 -15.94 10.84 19.63
CA MET A 71 -15.41 10.44 20.94
C MET A 71 -14.55 9.17 20.90
N GLN A 72 -14.48 8.49 19.75
CA GLN A 72 -13.64 7.31 19.60
C GLN A 72 -12.16 7.70 19.56
N ALA A 73 -11.31 6.88 20.20
CA ALA A 73 -9.86 7.06 20.17
C ALA A 73 -9.28 7.08 18.74
N GLU A 74 -9.96 6.40 17.81
CA GLU A 74 -9.64 6.44 16.38
C GLU A 74 -10.94 6.63 15.58
N TYR A 75 -10.95 7.56 14.63
CA TYR A 75 -12.10 7.83 13.79
C TYR A 75 -11.68 8.12 12.35
N LEU A 76 -12.61 7.90 11.40
CA LEU A 76 -12.39 8.20 9.99
C LEU A 76 -12.22 9.71 9.80
N TYR A 77 -11.06 10.15 9.33
CA TYR A 77 -10.72 11.57 9.20
C TYR A 77 -10.88 12.09 7.77
N ALA A 78 -10.44 11.30 6.79
CA ALA A 78 -10.52 11.66 5.39
C ALA A 78 -10.72 10.42 4.52
N GLN A 79 -11.17 10.65 3.29
CA GLN A 79 -11.20 9.66 2.23
C GLN A 79 -10.49 10.22 1.00
N ALA A 80 -9.69 9.39 0.36
CA ALA A 80 -9.11 9.69 -0.94
C ALA A 80 -9.67 8.75 -2.00
N GLU A 81 -9.94 9.28 -3.18
CA GLU A 81 -10.39 8.52 -4.34
C GLU A 81 -9.42 8.75 -5.50
N CYS A 82 -8.70 7.70 -5.87
CA CYS A 82 -7.70 7.74 -6.93
C CYS A 82 -8.18 6.97 -8.16
N THR A 83 -8.12 7.62 -9.33
CA THR A 83 -8.62 7.06 -10.58
C THR A 83 -7.47 6.66 -11.50
N TYR A 84 -7.65 5.51 -12.14
CA TYR A 84 -6.73 4.93 -13.10
C TYR A 84 -7.51 4.45 -14.33
N SER A 85 -6.86 4.38 -15.49
CA SER A 85 -7.46 3.70 -16.64
C SER A 85 -6.46 3.01 -17.55
N THR A 86 -6.95 2.06 -18.33
CA THR A 86 -6.20 1.40 -19.41
C THR A 86 -7.13 1.20 -20.61
N PRO A 87 -6.65 1.34 -21.86
CA PRO A 87 -7.41 0.92 -23.02
C PRO A 87 -7.74 -0.57 -22.94
N SER A 88 -8.97 -0.94 -23.28
CA SER A 88 -9.40 -2.34 -23.35
C SER A 88 -10.07 -2.63 -24.70
N GLY A 89 -10.10 -3.90 -25.13
CA GLY A 89 -10.76 -4.30 -26.39
C GLY A 89 -9.89 -4.39 -27.65
N GLY A 90 -8.56 -4.37 -27.54
CA GLY A 90 -7.66 -4.60 -28.67
C GLY A 90 -7.47 -3.40 -29.60
N ASN A 91 -6.82 -3.60 -30.75
CA ASN A 91 -6.53 -2.51 -31.69
C ASN A 91 -7.85 -1.93 -32.23
N PHE A 92 -8.00 -0.59 -32.13
CA PHE A 92 -9.15 0.20 -32.59
C PHE A 92 -10.41 0.21 -31.72
N SER A 93 -10.36 -0.35 -30.51
CA SER A 93 -11.44 -0.22 -29.53
C SER A 93 -11.42 1.15 -28.83
N LEU A 94 -12.59 1.76 -28.66
CA LEU A 94 -12.80 2.94 -27.80
C LEU A 94 -13.05 2.56 -26.33
N GLN A 95 -13.13 1.26 -26.06
CA GLN A 95 -13.39 0.73 -24.73
C GLN A 95 -12.23 1.08 -23.79
N THR A 96 -12.57 1.58 -22.61
CA THR A 96 -11.61 1.94 -21.57
C THR A 96 -12.03 1.30 -20.26
N ASP A 97 -11.10 0.57 -19.64
CA ASP A 97 -11.28 0.06 -18.29
C ASP A 97 -10.74 1.09 -17.29
N TYR A 98 -11.53 1.37 -16.27
CA TYR A 98 -11.21 2.25 -15.16
C TYR A 98 -11.05 1.45 -13.89
N ALA A 99 -10.13 1.87 -13.04
CA ALA A 99 -10.02 1.43 -11.66
C ALA A 99 -10.10 2.65 -10.74
N THR A 100 -11.02 2.61 -9.79
CA THR A 100 -11.18 3.63 -8.75
C THR A 100 -10.76 3.02 -7.42
N VAL A 101 -9.70 3.56 -6.83
CA VAL A 101 -9.17 3.15 -5.53
C VAL A 101 -9.65 4.13 -4.48
N LYS A 102 -10.46 3.64 -3.54
CA LYS A 102 -10.90 4.40 -2.37
C LYS A 102 -10.02 4.05 -1.17
N ILE A 103 -9.49 5.07 -0.51
CA ILE A 103 -8.54 4.95 0.61
C ILE A 103 -9.14 5.71 1.79
N ASP A 104 -9.47 4.98 2.84
CA ASP A 104 -9.89 5.57 4.11
C ASP A 104 -8.66 5.97 4.93
N VAL A 105 -8.71 7.13 5.55
CA VAL A 105 -7.65 7.62 6.44
C VAL A 105 -8.26 7.88 7.81
N THR A 106 -7.78 7.18 8.82
CA THR A 106 -8.21 7.37 10.20
C THR A 106 -7.25 8.29 10.95
N PHE A 107 -7.77 8.98 11.97
CA PHE A 107 -6.96 9.79 12.88
C PHE A 107 -7.04 9.18 14.28
N ASN A 108 -5.87 8.89 14.84
CA ASN A 108 -5.72 8.41 16.21
C ASN A 108 -5.54 9.61 17.14
N GLN A 109 -6.53 9.87 17.99
CA GLN A 109 -6.57 11.03 18.88
C GLN A 109 -5.53 10.95 20.01
N GLU A 110 -5.23 9.76 20.50
CA GLU A 110 -4.31 9.55 21.62
C GLU A 110 -2.87 9.91 21.22
N HIS A 111 -2.47 9.55 20.01
CA HIS A 111 -1.10 9.76 19.52
C HIS A 111 -0.97 10.95 18.57
N GLY A 112 -2.08 11.52 18.09
CA GLY A 112 -2.09 12.65 17.18
C GLY A 112 -1.55 12.32 15.78
N VAL A 113 -1.79 11.10 15.30
CA VAL A 113 -1.25 10.59 14.02
C VAL A 113 -2.35 10.05 13.10
N TYR A 114 -2.07 10.07 11.80
CA TYR A 114 -2.93 9.50 10.77
C TYR A 114 -2.57 8.04 10.49
N ARG A 115 -3.54 7.24 10.08
CA ARG A 115 -3.33 5.84 9.74
C ARG A 115 -4.09 5.47 8.47
N GLU A 116 -3.50 4.53 7.73
CA GLU A 116 -4.14 3.93 6.57
C GLU A 116 -5.27 2.99 7.04
N GLY A 117 -6.50 3.35 6.70
CA GLY A 117 -7.69 2.56 6.94
C GLY A 117 -7.88 1.49 5.87
N ASP A 118 -9.12 1.30 5.45
CA ASP A 118 -9.46 0.37 4.37
C ASP A 118 -9.09 0.95 3.00
N VAL A 119 -8.61 0.07 2.12
CA VAL A 119 -8.33 0.42 0.72
C VAL A 119 -9.09 -0.54 -0.17
N THR A 120 -10.02 0.01 -0.97
CA THR A 120 -10.92 -0.76 -1.83
C THR A 120 -10.73 -0.35 -3.28
N VAL A 121 -10.80 -1.31 -4.20
CA VAL A 121 -10.68 -1.06 -5.64
C VAL A 121 -11.98 -1.45 -6.32
N ASN A 122 -12.53 -0.55 -7.12
CA ASN A 122 -13.68 -0.80 -7.98
C ASN A 122 -13.26 -0.70 -9.45
N TYR A 123 -13.69 -1.66 -10.26
CA TYR A 123 -13.38 -1.70 -11.69
C TYR A 123 -14.64 -1.45 -12.52
N THR A 124 -14.52 -0.62 -13.56
CA THR A 124 -15.62 -0.27 -14.46
C THR A 124 -15.12 -0.18 -15.88
N THR A 125 -15.90 -0.66 -16.85
CA THR A 125 -15.61 -0.55 -18.28
C THR A 125 -16.58 0.43 -18.94
N VAL A 126 -16.08 1.32 -19.79
CA VAL A 126 -16.89 2.29 -20.57
C VAL A 126 -16.60 2.11 -22.07
N TYR A 127 -17.61 2.38 -22.91
CA TYR A 127 -17.59 2.26 -24.39
C TYR A 127 -17.85 3.61 -25.06
#